data_AF-A0A3P3W8R1-F1
#
_entry.id   AF-A0A3P3W8R1-F1
#
_cell.length_a   1.000
_cell.length_b   1.000
_cell.length_c   1.000
_cell.angle_alpha   90.00
_cell.angle_beta   90.00
_cell.angle_gamma   90.00
#
_symmetry.space_group_name_H-M   'P 1'
#
loop_
_entity.id
_entity.type
_entity.pdbx_description
1 polymer ?
#
loop_
_entity_poly.entity_id
_entity_poly.type
_entity_poly.pdbx_seq_one_letter_code
_entity_poly.pdbx_strand_id
1 'polypeptide(L)'
;MDYLEIELNYLELSYISEIDSVKAKEIFQDELKSEKIKRNEYIKVGLLVKYFGKIKSLDKRYDGQNKLLFFLMHKSEGYKKFLSHLPTIRKKTLVGGKSVLLKIMSEKQLEHFNKVIKMKYDRLPSQFKEKSEQTNS
;
A
#
# COMPACT_ATOMS: atom_id res chain seq x y z
N MET A 1 -2.86 -7.36 -15.03
CA MET A 1 -1.82 -6.44 -14.52
C MET A 1 -0.64 -7.30 -14.12
N ASP A 2 0.49 -7.17 -14.81
CA ASP A 2 1.70 -7.91 -14.45
C ASP A 2 2.35 -7.26 -13.23
N TYR A 3 2.56 -8.03 -12.18
CA TYR A 3 2.99 -7.54 -10.87
C TYR A 3 4.44 -7.05 -10.89
N LEU A 4 5.16 -7.37 -11.96
CA LEU A 4 6.50 -6.86 -12.26
C LEU A 4 6.52 -5.33 -12.43
N GLU A 5 5.38 -4.73 -12.80
CA GLU A 5 5.30 -3.28 -13.02
C GLU A 5 4.86 -2.49 -11.78
N ILE A 6 4.50 -3.16 -10.68
CA ILE A 6 4.11 -2.45 -9.47
C ILE A 6 5.35 -1.79 -8.86
N GLU A 7 5.25 -0.48 -8.66
CA GLU A 7 6.25 0.30 -7.95
C GLU A 7 5.86 0.46 -6.49
N LEU A 8 6.82 0.28 -5.58
CA LEU A 8 6.62 0.37 -4.13
C LEU A 8 7.66 1.29 -3.50
N ASN A 9 7.29 1.98 -2.40
CA ASN A 9 8.25 2.65 -1.51
C ASN A 9 8.63 1.73 -0.33
N TYR A 10 9.61 2.15 0.47
CA TYR A 10 10.13 1.30 1.56
C TYR A 10 9.08 1.01 2.65
N LEU A 11 8.10 1.89 2.86
CA LEU A 11 7.00 1.65 3.82
C LEU A 11 6.03 0.60 3.29
N GLU A 12 5.73 0.67 1.99
CA GLU A 12 4.91 -0.33 1.31
C GLU A 12 5.60 -1.69 1.31
N LEU A 13 6.91 -1.72 1.07
CA LEU A 13 7.73 -2.94 1.19
C LEU A 13 7.67 -3.53 2.60
N SER A 14 7.92 -2.71 3.63
CA SER A 14 7.82 -3.13 5.03
C SER A 14 6.45 -3.75 5.34
N TYR A 15 5.38 -3.16 4.82
CA TYR A 15 4.03 -3.67 5.01
C TYR A 15 3.78 -5.01 4.31
N ILE A 16 4.18 -5.17 3.04
CA ILE A 16 3.93 -6.41 2.28
C ILE A 16 4.84 -7.57 2.68
N SER A 17 6.04 -7.28 3.16
CA SER A 17 7.05 -8.27 3.52
C SER A 17 7.08 -8.56 5.03
N GLU A 18 6.23 -7.88 5.81
CA GLU A 18 6.18 -7.97 7.29
C GLU A 18 7.55 -7.78 7.95
N ILE A 19 8.41 -6.97 7.34
CA ILE A 19 9.72 -6.60 7.88
C ILE A 19 9.67 -5.21 8.50
N ASP A 20 10.62 -4.93 9.39
CA ASP A 20 10.77 -3.61 9.96
C ASP A 20 11.02 -2.54 8.89
N SER A 21 10.49 -1.34 9.12
CA SER A 21 10.59 -0.22 8.18
C SER A 21 12.02 0.29 7.97
N VAL A 22 12.90 0.13 8.96
CA VAL A 22 14.33 0.43 8.85
C VAL A 22 14.98 -0.58 7.91
N LYS A 23 14.72 -1.88 8.10
CA LYS A 23 15.24 -2.93 7.22
C LYS A 23 14.77 -2.77 5.77
N ALA A 24 13.50 -2.42 5.57
CA ALA A 24 12.99 -2.11 4.23
C ALA A 24 13.68 -0.89 3.60
N LYS A 25 14.04 0.11 4.41
CA LYS A 25 14.78 1.30 3.97
C LYS A 25 16.23 0.96 3.60
N GLU A 26 16.90 0.10 4.35
CA GLU A 26 18.25 -0.40 4.04
C GLU A 26 18.27 -1.10 2.68
N ILE A 27 17.29 -1.97 2.41
CA ILE A 27 17.15 -2.64 1.11
C ILE A 27 16.97 -1.61 -0.03
N PHE A 28 16.25 -0.52 0.21
CA PHE A 28 16.13 0.58 -0.77
C PHE A 28 17.45 1.30 -0.99
N GLN A 29 18.24 1.55 0.05
CA GLN A 29 19.55 2.18 -0.05
C GLN A 29 20.48 1.34 -0.93
N ASP A 30 20.49 0.03 -0.71
CA ASP A 30 21.29 -0.90 -1.49
C ASP A 30 20.85 -0.97 -2.97
N GLU A 31 19.53 -1.01 -3.23
CA GLU A 31 19.00 -1.10 -4.60
C GLU A 31 19.21 0.19 -5.38
N LEU A 32 18.91 1.33 -4.76
CA LEU A 32 19.04 2.65 -5.39
C LEU A 32 20.47 3.18 -5.37
N LYS A 33 21.40 2.49 -4.69
CA LYS A 33 22.78 2.93 -4.43
C LYS A 33 22.81 4.37 -3.89
N SER A 34 21.92 4.65 -2.95
CA SER A 34 21.68 5.98 -2.38
C SER A 34 21.78 5.94 -0.88
N GLU A 35 22.55 6.86 -0.29
CA GLU A 35 22.70 6.95 1.17
C GLU A 35 21.44 7.46 1.87
N LYS A 36 20.54 8.16 1.15
CA LYS A 36 19.38 8.81 1.76
C LYS A 36 18.11 8.56 0.95
N ILE A 37 17.26 7.69 1.50
CA ILE A 37 15.95 7.37 0.90
C ILE A 37 14.87 8.37 1.33
N LYS A 38 14.15 8.92 0.35
CA LYS A 38 12.95 9.76 0.53
C LYS A 38 11.67 8.93 0.39
N ARG A 39 10.57 9.42 0.95
CA ARG A 39 9.26 8.73 0.90
C ARG A 39 8.64 8.62 -0.49
N ASN A 40 9.01 9.51 -1.41
CA ASN A 40 8.55 9.55 -2.78
C ASN A 40 9.43 8.74 -3.73
N GLU A 41 10.43 8.03 -3.22
CA GLU A 41 11.23 7.11 -4.02
C GLU A 41 10.54 5.75 -4.06
N TYR A 42 10.52 5.18 -5.26
CA TYR A 42 9.87 3.91 -5.55
C TYR A 42 10.80 3.02 -6.37
N ILE A 43 10.62 1.71 -6.22
CA ILE A 43 11.29 0.70 -7.03
C ILE A 43 10.29 -0.34 -7.51
N LYS A 44 10.54 -0.91 -8.69
CA LYS A 44 9.74 -2.01 -9.23
C LYS A 44 9.94 -3.26 -8.39
N VAL A 45 8.86 -3.97 -8.09
CA VAL A 45 8.89 -5.24 -7.34
C VAL A 45 9.84 -6.26 -7.98
N GLY A 46 9.95 -6.27 -9.31
CA GLY A 46 10.86 -7.18 -10.02
C GLY A 46 12.34 -7.03 -9.63
N LEU A 47 12.79 -5.84 -9.23
CA LEU A 47 14.18 -5.59 -8.83
C LEU A 47 14.50 -6.16 -7.43
N LEU A 48 13.47 -6.32 -6.60
CA LEU A 48 13.59 -6.79 -5.21
C LEU A 48 13.72 -8.31 -5.07
N VAL A 49 13.54 -9.05 -6.16
CA VAL A 49 13.57 -10.53 -6.18
C VAL A 49 14.86 -11.10 -5.59
N LYS A 50 15.98 -10.39 -5.67
CA LYS A 50 17.25 -10.85 -5.09
C LYS A 50 17.29 -10.85 -3.55
N TYR A 51 16.52 -9.97 -2.91
CA TYR A 51 16.49 -9.86 -1.43
C TYR A 51 15.48 -10.82 -0.78
N PHE A 52 14.41 -11.13 -1.49
CA PHE A 52 13.29 -11.93 -0.98
C PHE A 52 13.14 -13.28 -1.70
N GLY A 53 14.04 -13.58 -2.64
CA GLY A 53 13.89 -14.67 -3.60
C GLY A 53 12.78 -14.38 -4.63
N LYS A 54 12.43 -15.39 -5.46
CA LYS A 54 11.08 -15.40 -6.06
C LYS A 54 10.13 -15.23 -4.88
N ILE A 55 9.32 -14.17 -4.86
CA ILE A 55 8.27 -14.01 -3.87
C ILE A 55 7.35 -15.23 -4.01
N LYS A 56 7.59 -16.26 -3.19
CA LYS A 56 6.85 -17.51 -3.19
C LYS A 56 5.54 -17.21 -2.46
N SER A 57 4.38 -17.43 -3.09
CA SER A 57 3.18 -17.63 -2.27
C SER A 57 3.41 -18.91 -1.53
N LEU A 58 2.95 -18.85 -0.31
CA LEU A 58 2.95 -19.91 0.66
C LEU A 58 1.93 -21.02 0.32
N ASP A 59 1.42 -21.09 -0.92
CA ASP A 59 0.54 -22.19 -1.36
C ASP A 59 1.00 -22.77 -2.71
N LYS A 60 1.26 -24.09 -2.72
CA LYS A 60 1.69 -24.87 -3.89
C LYS A 60 0.55 -25.21 -4.86
N ARG A 61 -0.71 -24.97 -4.47
CA ARG A 61 -1.90 -25.23 -5.32
C ARG A 61 -2.11 -24.16 -6.41
N TYR A 62 -1.37 -23.05 -6.34
CA TYR A 62 -1.50 -21.88 -7.23
C TYR A 62 -0.15 -21.45 -7.79
N ASP A 63 0.73 -22.40 -8.11
CA ASP A 63 1.90 -22.10 -8.93
C ASP A 63 1.42 -21.63 -10.31
N GLY A 64 1.40 -20.30 -10.48
CA GLY A 64 0.84 -19.60 -11.63
C GLY A 64 0.04 -18.34 -11.30
N GLN A 65 -0.31 -18.09 -10.03
CA GLN A 65 -1.06 -16.88 -9.64
C GLN A 65 -0.29 -15.96 -8.70
N ASN A 66 -0.41 -14.66 -8.97
CA ASN A 66 0.40 -13.59 -8.41
C ASN A 66 0.21 -13.38 -6.90
N LYS A 67 1.31 -13.64 -6.19
CA LYS A 67 1.37 -14.03 -4.79
C LYS A 67 1.24 -12.85 -3.81
N LEU A 68 0.97 -11.64 -4.32
CA LEU A 68 0.62 -10.43 -3.55
C LEU A 68 -0.90 -10.36 -3.24
N LEU A 69 -1.74 -11.02 -4.05
CA LEU A 69 -3.21 -10.89 -3.96
C LEU A 69 -3.81 -11.69 -2.77
N PHE A 70 -3.11 -12.73 -2.32
CA PHE A 70 -3.60 -13.65 -1.27
C PHE A 70 -3.28 -13.22 0.18
N PHE A 71 -2.16 -12.51 0.44
CA PHE A 71 -1.92 -11.95 1.78
C PHE A 71 -2.94 -10.85 2.13
N LEU A 72 -3.52 -10.20 1.12
CA LEU A 72 -4.57 -9.19 1.27
C LEU A 72 -5.95 -9.79 1.52
N MET A 73 -6.19 -10.98 0.96
CA MET A 73 -7.35 -11.79 1.29
C MET A 73 -7.33 -12.28 2.75
N HIS A 74 -6.16 -12.35 3.39
CA HIS A 74 -6.01 -13.03 4.68
C HIS A 74 -6.53 -12.27 5.92
N LYS A 75 -7.21 -11.12 5.79
CA LYS A 75 -7.96 -10.52 6.93
C LYS A 75 -9.28 -9.89 6.48
N SER A 76 -10.32 -10.71 6.38
CA SER A 76 -11.73 -10.26 6.35
C SER A 76 -12.12 -9.41 7.58
N GLU A 77 -11.32 -9.41 8.65
CA GLU A 77 -11.44 -8.47 9.78
C GLU A 77 -10.68 -7.13 9.59
N GLY A 78 -9.68 -7.07 8.70
CA GLY A 78 -8.78 -5.92 8.53
C GLY A 78 -9.32 -4.81 7.62
N TYR A 79 -10.05 -5.16 6.57
CA TYR A 79 -10.57 -4.18 5.59
C TYR A 79 -11.54 -3.19 6.25
N LYS A 80 -12.47 -3.69 7.08
CA LYS A 80 -13.37 -2.85 7.89
C LYS A 80 -12.59 -1.92 8.84
N LYS A 81 -11.49 -2.40 9.42
CA LYS A 81 -10.61 -1.60 10.28
C LYS A 81 -9.92 -0.48 9.49
N PHE A 82 -9.47 -0.73 8.26
CA PHE A 82 -8.89 0.31 7.41
C PHE A 82 -9.91 1.38 7.01
N LEU A 83 -11.13 0.97 6.67
CA LEU A 83 -12.23 1.87 6.35
C LEU A 83 -12.68 2.71 7.56
N SER A 84 -12.34 2.31 8.78
CA SER A 84 -12.69 3.03 10.03
C SER A 84 -11.51 3.81 10.60
N HIS A 85 -10.34 3.78 9.96
CA HIS A 85 -9.14 4.43 10.46
C HIS A 85 -9.20 5.94 10.20
N LEU A 86 -9.16 6.76 11.26
CA LEU A 86 -9.35 8.21 11.16
C LEU A 86 -8.38 8.91 10.18
N PRO A 87 -7.06 8.63 10.19
CA PRO A 87 -6.15 9.19 9.19
C PRO A 87 -6.54 8.84 7.75
N THR A 88 -7.01 7.61 7.51
CA THR A 88 -7.46 7.17 6.19
C THR A 88 -8.70 7.94 5.74
N ILE A 89 -9.67 8.10 6.64
CA ILE A 89 -10.89 8.86 6.36
C ILE A 89 -10.54 10.33 6.08
N ARG A 90 -9.73 10.95 6.95
CA ARG A 90 -9.32 12.36 6.82
C ARG A 90 -8.59 12.65 5.51
N LYS A 91 -7.62 11.81 5.15
CA LYS A 91 -6.85 11.92 3.90
C LYS A 91 -7.61 11.39 2.67
N LYS A 92 -8.78 10.78 2.88
CA LYS A 92 -9.58 10.09 1.85
C LYS A 92 -8.81 9.00 1.09
N THR A 93 -7.75 8.44 1.68
CA THR A 93 -6.88 7.45 1.04
C THR A 93 -6.16 6.60 2.09
N LEU A 94 -5.64 5.43 1.71
CA LEU A 94 -4.80 4.62 2.59
C LEU A 94 -3.42 5.28 2.78
N VAL A 95 -2.95 5.31 4.02
CA VAL A 95 -1.73 6.02 4.42
C VAL A 95 -0.59 5.08 4.82
N GLY A 96 0.65 5.55 4.66
CA GLY A 96 1.86 4.79 4.97
C GLY A 96 1.98 3.55 4.10
N GLY A 97 2.55 2.45 4.63
CA GLY A 97 2.72 1.22 3.85
C GLY A 97 1.42 0.58 3.34
N LYS A 98 0.26 0.96 3.89
CA LYS A 98 -1.05 0.46 3.45
C LYS A 98 -1.49 1.03 2.11
N SER A 99 -0.85 2.08 1.58
CA SER A 99 -1.17 2.66 0.27
C SER A 99 -1.02 1.64 -0.87
N VAL A 100 -0.13 0.66 -0.70
CA VAL A 100 0.07 -0.44 -1.66
C VAL A 100 -1.22 -1.17 -2.01
N LEU A 101 -2.18 -1.25 -1.07
CA LEU A 101 -3.46 -1.90 -1.31
C LEU A 101 -4.23 -1.23 -2.45
N LEU A 102 -4.15 0.09 -2.58
CA LEU A 102 -4.84 0.82 -3.66
C LEU A 102 -4.25 0.49 -5.04
N LYS A 103 -2.96 0.15 -5.12
CA LYS A 103 -2.26 -0.17 -6.37
C LYS A 103 -2.66 -1.53 -6.95
N ILE A 104 -3.27 -2.38 -6.14
CA ILE A 104 -3.55 -3.80 -6.44
C ILE A 104 -5.01 -4.19 -6.23
N MET A 105 -5.84 -3.24 -5.77
CA MET A 105 -7.29 -3.39 -5.79
C MET A 105 -7.77 -3.51 -7.23
N SER A 106 -8.75 -4.40 -7.44
CA SER A 106 -9.58 -4.35 -8.64
C SER A 106 -10.41 -3.08 -8.69
N GLU A 107 -10.89 -2.71 -9.88
CA GLU A 107 -11.77 -1.55 -10.08
C GLU A 107 -12.99 -1.58 -9.15
N LYS A 108 -13.67 -2.73 -9.04
CA LYS A 108 -14.81 -2.92 -8.13
C LYS A 108 -14.46 -2.65 -6.66
N GLN A 109 -13.28 -3.08 -6.22
CA GLN A 109 -12.82 -2.83 -4.84
C GLN A 109 -12.48 -1.35 -4.63
N LEU A 110 -11.86 -0.71 -5.61
CA LEU A 110 -11.51 0.70 -5.57
C LEU A 110 -12.77 1.58 -5.54
N GLU A 111 -13.77 1.29 -6.35
CA GLU A 111 -15.08 1.94 -6.33
C GLU A 111 -15.74 1.82 -4.96
N HIS A 112 -15.78 0.61 -4.40
CA HIS A 112 -16.34 0.37 -3.08
C HIS A 112 -15.58 1.14 -1.98
N PHE A 113 -14.25 1.11 -2.00
CA PHE A 113 -13.41 1.88 -1.09
C PHE A 113 -13.74 3.38 -1.15
N ASN A 114 -13.73 3.96 -2.35
CA ASN A 114 -14.00 5.38 -2.58
C ASN A 114 -15.39 5.77 -2.07
N LYS A 115 -16.41 4.95 -2.35
CA LYS A 115 -17.78 5.17 -1.88
C LYS A 115 -17.86 5.21 -0.35
N VAL A 116 -17.27 4.23 0.32
CA VAL A 116 -17.31 4.14 1.80
C VAL A 116 -16.52 5.26 2.45
N ILE A 117 -15.32 5.55 1.95
CA ILE A 117 -14.46 6.61 2.49
C ILE A 117 -15.10 7.98 2.34
N LYS A 118 -15.70 8.29 1.18
CA LYS A 118 -16.43 9.54 0.96
C LYS A 118 -17.56 9.71 1.99
N MET A 119 -18.43 8.70 2.11
CA MET A 119 -19.53 8.72 3.08
C MET A 119 -19.03 8.98 4.52
N LYS A 120 -17.91 8.37 4.91
CA LYS A 120 -17.33 8.55 6.25
C LYS A 120 -16.68 9.91 6.43
N TYR A 121 -16.00 10.43 5.42
CA TYR A 121 -15.42 11.78 5.46
C TYR A 121 -16.50 12.84 5.60
N ASP A 122 -17.61 12.71 4.87
CA ASP A 122 -18.69 13.69 4.90
C ASP A 122 -19.30 13.79 6.31
N ARG A 123 -19.36 12.65 7.03
CA ARG A 123 -19.80 12.55 8.43
C ARG A 123 -18.77 12.97 9.47
N LEU A 124 -17.51 13.26 9.10
CA LEU A 124 -16.52 13.75 10.06
C LEU A 124 -16.89 15.17 10.53
N PRO A 125 -16.78 15.47 11.84
CA PRO A 125 -16.83 16.84 12.32
C PRO A 125 -15.80 17.73 11.62
N SER A 126 -16.14 19.01 11.40
CA SER A 126 -15.32 19.97 10.64
C SER A 126 -13.88 20.07 11.16
N GLN A 127 -13.68 19.98 12.48
CA GLN A 127 -12.35 20.01 13.13
C GLN A 127 -11.42 18.85 12.72
N PHE A 128 -11.95 17.76 12.20
CA PHE A 128 -11.16 16.61 11.74
C PHE A 128 -10.97 16.57 10.23
N LYS A 129 -11.64 17.45 9.47
CA LYS A 129 -11.46 17.55 8.02
C LYS A 129 -10.18 18.33 7.75
N GLU A 130 -9.33 17.82 6.86
CA GLU A 130 -8.23 18.63 6.34
C GLU A 130 -8.82 19.85 5.65
N LYS A 131 -8.35 21.05 6.03
CA LYS A 131 -8.59 22.25 5.24
C LYS A 131 -8.04 21.92 3.87
N SER A 132 -8.90 21.84 2.87
CA SER A 132 -8.44 21.79 1.49
C SER A 132 -7.57 23.03 1.31
N GLU A 133 -6.28 22.84 1.05
CA GLU A 133 -5.46 23.90 0.51
C GLU A 133 -6.23 24.45 -0.68
N GLN A 134 -6.64 25.72 -0.56
CA GLN A 134 -7.15 26.48 -1.68
C GLN A 134 -6.07 26.38 -2.75
N THR A 135 -6.35 25.59 -3.77
CA THR A 135 -5.53 25.56 -4.97
C THR A 135 -5.82 26.89 -5.63
N ASN A 136 -4.96 27.88 -5.37
CA ASN A 136 -4.94 29.14 -6.11
C ASN A 136 -4.85 28.78 -7.59
N SER A 137 -5.96 28.98 -8.30
CA SER A 137 -5.99 29.12 -9.76
C SER A 137 -5.95 30.60 -10.07
#